data_AF-A0ABD2N4R4-F1
#
_entry.id   AF-A0ABD2N4R4-F1
#
_cell.length_a   1.000
_cell.length_b   1.000
_cell.length_c   1.000
_cell.angle_alpha   90.00
_cell.angle_beta   90.00
_cell.angle_gamma   90.00
#
_symmetry.space_group_name_H-M   'P 1'
#
loop_
_entity.id
_entity.type
_entity.pdbx_description
1 polymer ?
#
loop_
_entity_poly.entity_id
_entity_poly.type
_entity_poly.pdbx_seq_one_letter_code
_entity_poly.pdbx_strand_id
1 'polypeptide(L)'
;MDPILIVHGGAAARAGYKVLKRGGSALDAVEEAVRILEDDESMNAGRGSVLNLDGEVEMDASIMVGSTLAAGAVTIVRDIAHPVSLARLVMEKTPHVLLAGSGANKFAEEQGIPRVPPGSLITNDAVEALAQFKKCGQILTEIGGKDENSGEVGTVGAVAIDAKGHLAAATSTGE
;
A
#
# COMPACT_ATOMS: atom_id res chain seq x y z
N MET A 1 7.49 -3.66 26.21
CA MET A 1 8.16 -4.56 25.25
C MET A 1 9.05 -3.71 24.38
N ASP A 2 10.19 -4.22 23.90
CA ASP A 2 11.00 -3.48 22.93
C ASP A 2 10.25 -3.44 21.59
N PRO A 3 9.97 -2.25 21.01
CA PRO A 3 9.21 -2.15 19.77
C PRO A 3 9.97 -2.76 18.60
N ILE A 4 9.26 -3.48 17.73
CA ILE A 4 9.83 -4.09 16.52
C ILE A 4 8.94 -3.72 15.33
N LEU A 5 9.57 -3.41 14.21
CA LEU A 5 8.93 -3.25 12.90
C LEU A 5 9.67 -4.14 11.91
N ILE A 6 8.92 -4.92 11.14
CA ILE A 6 9.42 -5.71 10.02
C ILE A 6 8.72 -5.19 8.77
N VAL A 7 9.50 -4.83 7.77
CA VAL A 7 9.04 -4.29 6.48
C VAL A 7 10.13 -4.52 5.45
N HIS A 8 9.74 -4.64 4.19
CA HIS A 8 10.65 -4.51 3.06
C HIS A 8 11.10 -3.03 2.90
N GLY A 9 12.35 -2.78 2.49
CA GLY A 9 12.84 -1.43 2.18
C GLY A 9 13.38 -0.63 3.38
N GLY A 10 14.62 -0.14 3.26
CA GLY A 10 15.31 0.55 4.37
C GLY A 10 14.71 1.90 4.75
N ALA A 11 14.10 2.63 3.80
CA ALA A 11 13.43 3.90 4.08
C ALA A 11 12.15 3.71 4.90
N ALA A 12 11.31 2.76 4.49
CA ALA A 12 10.09 2.37 5.20
C ALA A 12 10.38 1.88 6.63
N ALA A 13 11.41 1.04 6.80
CA ALA A 13 11.83 0.55 8.11
C ALA A 13 12.20 1.72 9.05
N ARG A 14 12.94 2.71 8.54
CA ARG A 14 13.30 3.90 9.34
C ARG A 14 12.10 4.77 9.67
N ALA A 15 11.15 4.94 8.75
CA ALA A 15 9.97 5.77 8.96
C ALA A 15 9.05 5.17 10.03
N GLY A 16 8.62 3.92 9.85
CA GLY A 16 7.77 3.25 10.84
C GLY A 16 8.47 3.08 12.20
N TYR A 17 9.77 2.76 12.23
CA TYR A 17 10.49 2.64 13.50
C TYR A 17 10.62 3.98 14.25
N LYS A 18 10.69 5.12 13.54
CA LYS A 18 10.63 6.45 14.18
C LYS A 18 9.30 6.67 14.89
N VAL A 19 8.18 6.18 14.34
CA VAL A 19 6.85 6.25 14.98
C VAL A 19 6.88 5.47 16.30
N LEU A 20 7.33 4.22 16.27
CA LEU A 20 7.46 3.37 17.47
C LEU A 20 8.39 4.00 18.53
N LYS A 21 9.55 4.52 18.10
CA LYS A 21 10.54 5.14 19.01
C LYS A 21 9.98 6.37 19.73
N ARG A 22 9.00 7.07 19.15
CA ARG A 22 8.32 8.22 19.76
C ARG A 22 7.13 7.83 20.64
N GLY A 23 6.88 6.53 20.81
CA GLY A 23 5.75 6.01 21.60
C GLY A 23 4.44 5.93 20.82
N GLY A 24 4.48 6.01 19.48
CA GLY A 24 3.32 5.77 18.62
C GLY A 24 2.86 4.31 18.66
N SER A 25 1.67 4.04 18.13
CA SER A 25 1.10 2.69 18.11
C SER A 25 1.69 1.82 17.00
N ALA A 26 1.51 0.50 17.10
CA ALA A 26 1.88 -0.42 16.03
C ALA A 26 1.11 -0.11 14.73
N LEU A 27 -0.16 0.29 14.86
CA LEU A 27 -1.01 0.68 13.75
C LEU A 27 -0.44 1.89 12.98
N ASP A 28 -0.05 2.94 13.70
CA ASP A 28 0.57 4.13 13.10
C ASP A 28 1.89 3.78 12.41
N ALA A 29 2.66 2.86 12.98
CA ALA A 29 3.96 2.46 12.45
C ALA A 29 3.85 1.67 11.13
N VAL A 30 2.89 0.73 11.03
CA VAL A 30 2.69 -0.04 9.79
C VAL A 30 2.08 0.81 8.69
N GLU A 31 1.16 1.73 9.01
CA GLU A 31 0.60 2.67 8.03
C GLU A 31 1.72 3.56 7.46
N GLU A 32 2.53 4.19 8.32
CA GLU A 32 3.62 5.05 7.88
C GLU A 32 4.65 4.29 7.03
N ALA A 33 4.99 3.06 7.42
CA ALA A 33 5.93 2.24 6.66
C ALA A 33 5.39 1.90 5.26
N VAL A 34 4.11 1.53 5.15
CA VAL A 34 3.49 1.21 3.85
C VAL A 34 3.30 2.45 2.99
N ARG A 35 2.93 3.61 3.57
CA ARG A 35 2.84 4.88 2.82
C ARG A 35 4.15 5.25 2.13
N ILE A 36 5.29 5.01 2.79
CA ILE A 36 6.62 5.23 2.20
C ILE A 36 6.88 4.30 1.01
N LEU A 37 6.34 3.08 1.05
CA LEU A 37 6.45 2.13 -0.05
C LEU A 37 5.47 2.44 -1.19
N GLU A 38 4.28 2.97 -0.89
CA GLU A 38 3.31 3.46 -1.89
C GLU A 38 3.82 4.71 -2.65
N ASP A 39 4.72 5.48 -2.05
CA ASP A 39 5.39 6.61 -2.70
C ASP A 39 6.58 6.18 -3.59
N ASP A 40 7.07 4.96 -3.41
CA ASP A 40 8.26 4.45 -4.09
C ASP A 40 7.86 3.85 -5.45
N GLU A 41 8.21 4.56 -6.53
CA GLU A 41 7.87 4.18 -7.91
C GLU A 41 8.44 2.83 -8.36
N SER A 42 9.41 2.29 -7.62
CA SER A 42 9.95 0.96 -7.84
C SER A 42 9.19 -0.12 -7.06
N MET A 43 8.01 0.14 -6.52
CA MET A 43 7.17 -0.85 -5.82
C MET A 43 5.85 -1.03 -6.54
N ASN A 44 5.27 -2.25 -6.48
CA ASN A 44 3.92 -2.48 -7.00
C ASN A 44 2.85 -2.05 -5.98
N ALA A 45 2.80 -0.76 -5.64
CA ALA A 45 1.77 -0.16 -4.78
C ALA A 45 1.75 1.36 -4.98
N GLY A 46 0.60 2.01 -4.80
CA GLY A 46 0.50 3.46 -4.93
C GLY A 46 1.01 3.98 -6.28
N ARG A 47 1.97 4.91 -6.25
CA ARG A 47 2.70 5.34 -7.43
C ARG A 47 3.76 4.29 -7.74
N GLY A 48 3.62 3.61 -8.88
CA GLY A 48 4.45 2.44 -9.19
C GLY A 48 3.64 1.16 -9.39
N SER A 49 2.34 1.17 -9.03
CA SER A 49 1.45 0.04 -9.31
C SER A 49 1.45 -0.38 -10.77
N VAL A 50 1.36 -1.70 -10.98
CA VAL A 50 1.14 -2.29 -12.30
C VAL A 50 -0.15 -1.78 -12.92
N LEU A 51 -0.24 -1.89 -14.24
CA LEU A 51 -1.40 -1.47 -15.00
C LEU A 51 -2.30 -2.67 -15.30
N ASN A 52 -3.59 -2.46 -15.17
CA ASN A 52 -4.58 -3.40 -15.67
C ASN A 52 -4.56 -3.46 -17.22
N LEU A 53 -5.40 -4.32 -17.82
CA LEU A 53 -5.42 -4.52 -19.28
C LEU A 53 -5.75 -3.25 -20.08
N ASP A 54 -6.50 -2.33 -19.47
CA ASP A 54 -6.90 -1.05 -20.05
C ASP A 54 -5.83 0.05 -19.87
N GLY A 55 -4.73 -0.25 -19.17
CA GLY A 55 -3.64 0.70 -18.93
C GLY A 55 -3.89 1.64 -17.75
N GLU A 56 -4.80 1.26 -16.84
CA GLU A 56 -5.16 2.04 -15.65
C GLU A 56 -4.54 1.43 -14.40
N VAL A 57 -4.31 2.26 -13.38
CA VAL A 57 -3.88 1.81 -12.05
C VAL A 57 -5.11 1.52 -11.20
N GLU A 58 -5.21 0.29 -10.70
CA GLU A 58 -6.17 -0.15 -9.69
C GLU A 58 -5.40 -0.73 -8.52
N MET A 59 -5.83 -0.41 -7.30
CA MET A 59 -5.07 -0.75 -6.10
C MET A 59 -5.95 -1.32 -5.01
N ASP A 60 -5.32 -2.18 -4.22
CA ASP A 60 -5.89 -2.86 -3.08
C ASP A 60 -5.00 -2.58 -1.86
N ALA A 61 -5.63 -2.42 -0.69
CA ALA A 61 -4.90 -2.33 0.57
C ALA A 61 -5.74 -2.78 1.75
N SER A 62 -5.06 -3.26 2.79
CA SER A 62 -5.67 -3.64 4.06
C SER A 62 -4.78 -3.33 5.25
N ILE A 63 -5.40 -3.11 6.40
CA ILE A 63 -4.73 -2.85 7.67
C ILE A 63 -5.54 -3.44 8.83
N MET A 64 -4.85 -3.98 9.84
CA MET A 64 -5.49 -4.61 10.99
C MET A 64 -4.69 -4.36 12.27
N VAL A 65 -5.40 -4.19 13.39
CA VAL A 65 -4.81 -4.14 14.74
C VAL A 65 -5.23 -5.38 15.55
N GLY A 66 -4.25 -6.08 16.12
CA GLY A 66 -4.45 -7.35 16.81
C GLY A 66 -5.11 -7.24 18.19
N SER A 67 -5.04 -6.08 18.83
CA SER A 67 -5.60 -5.90 20.19
C SER A 67 -7.13 -5.86 20.23
N THR A 68 -7.77 -5.37 19.16
CA THR A 68 -9.23 -5.28 19.04
C THR A 68 -9.79 -6.11 17.90
N LEU A 69 -8.92 -6.67 17.05
CA LEU A 69 -9.26 -7.32 15.79
C LEU A 69 -9.96 -6.38 14.78
N ALA A 70 -9.90 -5.06 15.01
CA ALA A 70 -10.40 -4.09 14.05
C ALA A 70 -9.55 -4.15 12.77
N ALA A 71 -10.22 -4.15 11.63
CA ALA A 71 -9.61 -4.23 10.32
C ALA A 71 -10.34 -3.30 9.34
N GLY A 72 -9.61 -2.86 8.32
CA GLY A 72 -10.16 -2.09 7.22
C GLY A 72 -9.41 -2.41 5.93
N ALA A 73 -10.12 -2.33 4.81
CA ALA A 73 -9.61 -2.68 3.51
C ALA A 73 -10.33 -1.91 2.40
N VAL A 74 -9.61 -1.74 1.29
CA VAL A 74 -10.16 -1.23 0.03
C VAL A 74 -9.67 -2.08 -1.13
N THR A 75 -10.48 -2.17 -2.18
CA THR A 75 -10.13 -2.89 -3.42
C THR A 75 -10.59 -2.11 -4.65
N ILE A 76 -9.85 -2.23 -5.75
CA ILE A 76 -10.12 -1.59 -7.04
C ILE A 76 -10.23 -0.07 -6.88
N VAL A 77 -9.45 0.53 -5.98
CA VAL A 77 -9.44 1.99 -5.81
C VAL A 77 -8.51 2.64 -6.83
N ARG A 78 -8.92 3.81 -7.31
CA ARG A 78 -8.19 4.59 -8.32
C ARG A 78 -7.87 5.98 -7.81
N ASP A 79 -6.92 6.68 -8.42
CA ASP A 79 -6.64 8.10 -8.16
C ASP A 79 -6.41 8.48 -6.68
N ILE A 80 -5.86 7.56 -5.87
CA ILE A 80 -5.55 7.80 -4.46
C ILE A 80 -4.09 7.44 -4.23
N ALA A 81 -3.30 8.39 -3.71
CA ALA A 81 -1.86 8.16 -3.49
C ALA A 81 -1.59 7.02 -2.51
N HIS A 82 -2.41 6.90 -1.46
CA HIS A 82 -2.17 5.97 -0.35
C HIS A 82 -3.40 5.12 0.01
N PRO A 83 -3.63 4.02 -0.73
CA PRO A 83 -4.69 3.06 -0.42
C PRO A 83 -4.68 2.55 1.03
N VAL A 84 -3.51 2.37 1.67
CA VAL A 84 -3.41 1.90 3.07
C VAL A 84 -4.06 2.88 4.06
N SER A 85 -3.93 4.18 3.82
CA SER A 85 -4.56 5.21 4.66
C SER A 85 -6.08 5.22 4.47
N LEU A 86 -6.57 4.95 3.25
CA LEU A 86 -8.00 4.78 3.04
C LEU A 86 -8.53 3.52 3.75
N ALA A 87 -7.79 2.41 3.68
CA ALA A 87 -8.13 1.19 4.42
C ALA A 87 -8.23 1.44 5.92
N ARG A 88 -7.31 2.24 6.50
CA ARG A 88 -7.40 2.67 7.90
C ARG A 88 -8.65 3.49 8.19
N LEU A 89 -9.03 4.41 7.30
CA LEU A 89 -10.26 5.18 7.47
C LEU A 89 -11.51 4.30 7.40
N VAL A 90 -11.54 3.26 6.57
CA VAL A 90 -12.62 2.27 6.56
C VAL A 90 -12.77 1.64 7.95
N MET A 91 -11.65 1.20 8.53
CA MET A 91 -11.60 0.63 9.89
C MET A 91 -12.11 1.59 10.97
N GLU A 92 -11.71 2.85 10.92
CA GLU A 92 -11.96 3.81 12.00
C GLU A 92 -13.28 4.59 11.88
N LYS A 93 -13.82 4.73 10.67
CA LYS A 93 -14.93 5.66 10.37
C LYS A 93 -16.18 4.98 9.85
N THR A 94 -16.15 3.66 9.67
CA THR A 94 -17.29 2.91 9.16
C THR A 94 -17.57 1.68 10.02
N PRO A 95 -18.79 1.11 9.98
CA PRO A 95 -19.08 -0.20 10.58
C PRO A 95 -18.65 -1.37 9.67
N HIS A 96 -17.99 -1.10 8.54
CA HIS A 96 -17.64 -2.08 7.52
C HIS A 96 -16.14 -2.37 7.55
N VAL A 97 -15.75 -3.54 7.03
CA VAL A 97 -14.34 -3.94 6.92
C VAL A 97 -13.78 -3.65 5.53
N LEU A 98 -14.60 -3.72 4.48
CA LEU A 98 -14.14 -3.61 3.09
C LEU A 98 -15.06 -2.70 2.29
N LEU A 99 -14.49 -1.74 1.57
CA LEU A 99 -15.15 -0.98 0.52
C LEU A 99 -14.47 -1.26 -0.83
N ALA A 100 -15.21 -1.15 -1.93
CA ALA A 100 -14.69 -1.48 -3.26
C ALA A 100 -15.00 -0.38 -4.29
N GLY A 101 -14.10 -0.22 -5.26
CA GLY A 101 -14.28 0.59 -6.46
C GLY A 101 -14.72 2.02 -6.19
N SER A 102 -15.66 2.50 -7.01
CA SER A 102 -16.19 3.86 -6.93
C SER A 102 -16.82 4.19 -5.56
N GLY A 103 -17.33 3.20 -4.83
CA GLY A 103 -17.84 3.39 -3.47
C GLY A 103 -16.73 3.75 -2.47
N ALA A 104 -15.58 3.07 -2.55
CA ALA A 104 -14.41 3.39 -1.75
C ALA A 104 -13.80 4.75 -2.15
N ASN A 105 -13.76 5.07 -3.44
CA ASN A 105 -13.32 6.38 -3.93
C ASN A 105 -14.18 7.53 -3.42
N LYS A 106 -15.51 7.38 -3.45
CA LYS A 106 -16.43 8.38 -2.91
C LYS A 106 -16.22 8.56 -1.41
N PHE A 107 -16.05 7.46 -0.68
CA PHE A 107 -15.74 7.52 0.75
C PHE A 107 -14.42 8.25 1.02
N ALA A 108 -13.39 8.06 0.17
CA ALA A 108 -12.14 8.80 0.28
C ALA A 108 -12.34 10.32 0.18
N GLU A 109 -13.13 10.78 -0.80
CA GLU A 109 -13.50 12.19 -0.96
C GLU A 109 -14.24 12.72 0.29
N GLU A 110 -15.20 11.95 0.82
CA GLU A 110 -15.95 12.30 2.04
C GLU A 110 -15.06 12.40 3.29
N GLN A 111 -13.97 11.61 3.36
CA GLN A 111 -12.97 11.70 4.43
C GLN A 111 -11.86 12.74 4.17
N GLY A 112 -11.93 13.48 3.06
CA GLY A 112 -10.96 14.51 2.73
C GLY A 112 -9.64 14.00 2.16
N ILE A 113 -9.58 12.75 1.68
CA ILE A 113 -8.43 12.28 0.89
C ILE A 113 -8.54 12.91 -0.52
N PRO A 114 -7.54 13.69 -0.95
CA PRO A 114 -7.55 14.30 -2.27
C PRO A 114 -7.35 13.23 -3.35
N ARG A 115 -8.04 13.41 -4.48
CA ARG A 115 -7.71 12.66 -5.70
C ARG A 115 -6.40 13.18 -6.27
N VAL A 116 -5.53 12.26 -6.67
CA VAL A 116 -4.32 12.63 -7.41
C VAL A 116 -4.67 12.94 -8.87
N PRO A 117 -3.84 13.72 -9.59
CA PRO A 117 -4.08 13.99 -11.01
C PRO A 117 -4.17 12.68 -11.82
N PRO A 118 -5.06 12.60 -12.82
CA PRO A 118 -5.16 11.42 -13.68
C PRO A 118 -3.80 11.03 -14.28
N GLY A 119 -3.46 9.74 -14.19
CA GLY A 119 -2.20 9.18 -14.70
C GLY A 119 -0.96 9.48 -13.85
N SER A 120 -1.06 10.23 -12.75
CA SER A 120 0.11 10.56 -11.91
C SER A 120 0.72 9.36 -11.16
N LEU A 121 -0.04 8.27 -11.01
CA LEU A 121 0.42 7.01 -10.42
C LEU A 121 1.10 6.09 -11.45
N ILE A 122 0.93 6.36 -12.74
CA ILE A 122 1.49 5.56 -13.84
C ILE A 122 2.97 5.89 -14.01
N THR A 123 3.81 4.85 -14.03
CA THR A 123 5.25 4.95 -14.27
C THR A 123 5.62 4.41 -15.64
N ASN A 124 6.77 4.82 -16.18
CA ASN A 124 7.27 4.27 -17.45
C ASN A 124 7.49 2.76 -17.35
N ASP A 125 8.01 2.27 -16.22
CA ASP A 125 8.26 0.85 -16.03
C ASP A 125 6.95 0.04 -16.02
N ALA A 126 5.87 0.56 -15.43
CA ALA A 126 4.54 -0.08 -15.47
C ALA A 126 3.97 -0.13 -16.91
N VAL A 127 4.17 0.94 -17.70
CA VAL A 127 3.79 0.97 -19.12
C VAL A 127 4.58 -0.05 -19.94
N GLU A 128 5.90 -0.14 -19.71
CA GLU A 128 6.76 -1.12 -20.37
C GLU A 128 6.36 -2.55 -19.99
N ALA A 129 6.06 -2.82 -18.72
CA ALA A 129 5.61 -4.12 -18.23
C ALA A 129 4.31 -4.56 -18.93
N LEU A 130 3.30 -3.68 -18.99
CA LEU A 130 2.05 -3.99 -19.71
C LEU A 130 2.28 -4.23 -21.20
N ALA A 131 3.15 -3.43 -21.85
CA ALA A 131 3.46 -3.59 -23.26
C ALA A 131 4.19 -4.92 -23.55
N GLN A 132 5.07 -5.36 -22.65
CA GLN A 132 5.73 -6.66 -22.73
C GLN A 132 4.72 -7.79 -22.53
N PHE A 133 3.87 -7.71 -21.49
CA PHE A 133 2.79 -8.66 -21.26
C PHE A 133 1.89 -8.83 -22.49
N LYS A 134 1.46 -7.72 -23.12
CA LYS A 134 0.63 -7.74 -24.35
C LYS A 134 1.33 -8.39 -25.56
N LYS A 135 2.67 -8.41 -25.60
CA LYS A 135 3.46 -8.98 -26.70
C LYS A 135 3.74 -10.47 -26.54
N CYS A 136 4.16 -10.91 -25.35
CA CYS A 136 4.63 -12.28 -25.12
C CYS A 136 3.74 -13.11 -24.20
N GLY A 137 2.71 -12.52 -23.58
CA GLY A 137 1.83 -13.20 -22.62
C GLY A 137 2.53 -13.62 -21.32
N GLN A 138 3.77 -13.21 -21.10
CA GLN A 138 4.48 -13.45 -19.84
C GLN A 138 4.05 -12.41 -18.81
N ILE A 139 3.59 -12.92 -17.67
CA ILE A 139 3.24 -12.14 -16.49
C ILE A 139 4.54 -11.60 -15.89
N LEU A 140 4.76 -10.29 -16.01
CA LEU A 140 5.69 -9.57 -15.16
C LEU A 140 4.83 -8.91 -14.07
N THR A 141 4.56 -9.64 -12.99
CA THR A 141 3.97 -9.06 -11.77
C THR A 141 4.94 -8.13 -11.05
N GLU A 142 6.20 -8.11 -11.50
CA GLU A 142 7.31 -7.41 -10.87
C GLU A 142 7.85 -6.35 -11.84
N ILE A 143 7.70 -5.08 -11.45
CA ILE A 143 8.22 -3.94 -12.19
C ILE A 143 9.71 -3.82 -11.82
N GLY A 144 10.64 -3.92 -12.79
CA GLY A 144 12.06 -3.64 -12.53
C GLY A 144 13.00 -4.86 -12.41
N GLY A 145 12.52 -6.08 -12.66
CA GLY A 145 13.38 -7.27 -12.73
C GLY A 145 14.24 -7.32 -14.00
N LYS A 146 15.37 -6.60 -14.04
CA LYS A 146 16.40 -6.77 -15.08
C LYS A 146 17.64 -7.55 -14.62
N ASP A 147 17.82 -7.80 -13.32
CA ASP A 147 18.98 -8.53 -12.80
C ASP A 147 18.60 -9.49 -11.66
N GLU A 148 19.30 -10.62 -11.54
CA GLU A 148 19.17 -11.58 -10.42
C GLU A 148 19.54 -10.98 -9.04
N ASN A 149 19.98 -9.71 -9.01
CA ASN A 149 20.31 -8.91 -7.84
C ASN A 149 19.33 -7.73 -7.57
N SER A 150 18.38 -7.46 -8.47
CA SER A 150 17.28 -6.54 -8.15
C SER A 150 16.32 -7.31 -7.25
N GLY A 151 16.22 -6.91 -5.97
CA GLY A 151 15.34 -7.59 -5.01
C GLY A 151 13.90 -7.70 -5.51
N GLU A 152 13.16 -8.68 -4.98
CA GLU A 152 11.74 -8.90 -5.31
C GLU A 152 10.97 -7.58 -5.31
N VAL A 153 10.47 -7.19 -6.49
CA VAL A 153 9.69 -5.96 -6.67
C VAL A 153 8.23 -6.34 -6.74
N GLY A 154 7.47 -6.13 -5.66
CA GLY A 154 6.11 -6.65 -5.57
C GLY A 154 5.24 -5.92 -4.56
N THR A 155 4.09 -6.53 -4.25
CA THR A 155 3.21 -6.15 -3.15
C THR A 155 3.98 -5.80 -1.90
N VAL A 156 3.58 -4.70 -1.25
CA VAL A 156 4.29 -4.16 -0.09
C VAL A 156 3.54 -4.44 1.20
N GLY A 157 4.25 -4.54 2.32
CA GLY A 157 3.62 -4.74 3.61
C GLY A 157 4.55 -4.56 4.79
N ALA A 158 3.95 -4.33 5.95
CA ALA A 158 4.63 -4.10 7.21
C ALA A 158 3.91 -4.82 8.36
N VAL A 159 4.68 -5.29 9.34
CA VAL A 159 4.16 -5.77 10.63
C VAL A 159 4.93 -5.12 11.78
N ALA A 160 4.23 -4.73 12.84
CA ALA A 160 4.85 -4.08 14.00
C ALA A 160 4.28 -4.59 15.32
N ILE A 161 5.12 -4.52 16.36
CA ILE A 161 4.71 -4.60 17.77
C ILE A 161 5.15 -3.33 18.49
N ASP A 162 4.23 -2.70 19.22
CA ASP A 162 4.52 -1.47 19.96
C ASP A 162 5.01 -1.73 21.40
N ALA A 163 5.37 -0.65 22.10
CA ALA A 163 5.88 -0.74 23.47
C ALA A 163 4.89 -1.36 24.47
N LYS A 164 3.58 -1.30 24.15
CA LYS A 164 2.47 -1.88 24.93
C LYS A 164 2.24 -3.35 24.58
N GLY A 165 2.91 -3.88 23.56
CA GLY A 165 2.75 -5.25 23.09
C GLY A 165 1.57 -5.44 22.12
N HIS A 166 1.01 -4.36 21.56
CA HIS A 166 -0.01 -4.48 20.53
C HIS A 166 0.62 -4.74 19.16
N LEU A 167 0.02 -5.67 18.41
CA LEU A 167 0.42 -6.01 17.05
C LEU A 167 -0.43 -5.27 16.02
N ALA A 168 0.16 -4.93 14.89
CA ALA A 168 -0.56 -4.48 13.70
C ALA A 168 0.13 -4.97 12.42
N ALA A 169 -0.64 -5.07 11.34
CA ALA A 169 -0.17 -5.42 10.02
C ALA A 169 -0.86 -4.57 8.95
N ALA A 170 -0.15 -4.24 7.88
CA ALA A 170 -0.67 -3.54 6.72
C ALA A 170 -0.06 -4.10 5.42
N THR A 171 -0.85 -4.12 4.35
CA THR A 171 -0.44 -4.56 3.00
C THR A 171 -1.07 -3.65 1.95
N SER A 172 -0.35 -3.37 0.86
CA SER A 172 -0.86 -2.66 -0.31
C SER A 172 -0.29 -3.23 -1.61
N THR A 173 -1.09 -3.24 -2.68
CA THR A 173 -0.68 -3.71 -4.01
C THR A 173 -1.39 -2.98 -5.13
N GLY A 174 -0.77 -2.89 -6.31
CA GLY A 174 -1.48 -2.71 -7.59
C GLY A 174 -1.86 -4.05 -8.21
N GLU A 175 -3.01 -4.09 -8.91
CA GLU A 175 -3.49 -5.27 -9.67
C GLU A 175 -3.96 -4.92 -11.10
#